data_AF-A0AA88YVS8-F1
#
_entry.id   AF-A0AA88YVS8-F1
#
_cell.length_a   1.000
_cell.length_b   1.000
_cell.length_c   1.000
_cell.angle_alpha   90.00
_cell.angle_beta   90.00
_cell.angle_gamma   90.00
#
_symmetry.space_group_name_H-M   'P 1'
#
loop_
_entity.id
_entity.type
_entity.pdbx_description
1 polymer ?
#
loop_
_entity_poly.entity_id
_entity_poly.type
_entity_poly.pdbx_seq_one_letter_code
_entity_poly.pdbx_strand_id
1 'polypeptide(L)'
;MYVLGKYIKEKTDTTVVLSGEGADEVMQGYIYFHKAPSADAADTESRRLCKDLYIYDVLRGDRTIAAWGLEIRLPFLDHQLTSYFLSLPPSPRQPQKGIEKHLLRSAFSNTGLLPDDILWRPKEGFSDGITPVERSWFKIIQEYMDEKISESELQSANIEYPYNTPHSKESLYYRKIFEEFYPGMASLTPYFWTLKWSSAKDPSSRTLEYYKTSDLRVIK
;
A
#
# COMPACT_ATOMS: atom_id res chain seq x y z
N MET A 1 -11.09 -3.20 2.05
CA MET A 1 -11.57 -2.37 3.17
C MET A 1 -13.04 -2.02 3.07
N TYR A 2 -13.54 -1.46 1.96
CA TYR A 2 -14.97 -1.09 1.82
C TYR A 2 -15.94 -2.22 2.21
N VAL A 3 -15.76 -3.42 1.67
CA VAL A 3 -16.59 -4.60 1.99
C VAL A 3 -16.45 -5.01 3.47
N LEU A 4 -15.27 -4.85 4.07
CA LEU A 4 -15.05 -5.13 5.49
C LEU A 4 -15.77 -4.10 6.38
N GLY A 5 -15.73 -2.82 6.02
CA GLY A 5 -16.47 -1.76 6.72
C GLY A 5 -17.98 -2.04 6.72
N LYS A 6 -18.53 -2.45 5.56
CA LYS A 6 -19.92 -2.90 5.45
C LYS A 6 -20.23 -4.03 6.44
N TYR A 7 -19.39 -5.07 6.44
CA TYR A 7 -19.58 -6.22 7.31
C TYR A 7 -19.57 -5.84 8.80
N ILE A 8 -18.61 -5.03 9.23
CA ILE A 8 -18.52 -4.56 10.62
C ILE A 8 -19.79 -3.81 11.02
N LYS A 9 -20.27 -2.90 10.16
CA LYS A 9 -21.49 -2.13 10.39
C LYS A 9 -22.75 -3.00 10.47
N GLU A 10 -22.84 -4.05 9.65
CA GLU A 10 -24.03 -4.91 9.59
C GLU A 10 -24.03 -6.02 10.65
N LYS A 11 -22.87 -6.40 11.18
CA LYS A 11 -22.71 -7.61 12.01
C LYS A 11 -22.23 -7.35 13.42
N THR A 12 -21.88 -6.11 13.77
CA THR A 12 -21.35 -5.76 15.08
C THR A 12 -21.83 -4.37 15.51
N ASP A 13 -21.67 -4.05 16.80
CA ASP A 13 -21.90 -2.72 17.36
C ASP A 13 -20.64 -1.83 17.34
N THR A 14 -19.57 -2.28 16.66
CA THR A 14 -18.30 -1.55 16.59
C THR A 14 -18.49 -0.26 15.82
N THR A 15 -18.01 0.85 16.38
CA THR A 15 -18.02 2.16 15.72
C THR A 15 -16.61 2.67 15.42
N VAL A 16 -15.62 2.31 16.25
CA VAL A 16 -14.22 2.72 16.10
C VAL A 16 -13.37 1.50 15.76
N VAL A 17 -12.60 1.60 14.68
CA VAL A 17 -11.67 0.55 14.22
C VAL A 17 -10.23 1.07 14.23
N LEU A 18 -9.32 0.28 14.79
CA LEU A 18 -7.89 0.55 14.76
C LEU A 18 -7.28 -0.13 13.53
N SER A 19 -6.41 0.57 12.82
CA SER A 19 -5.74 0.01 11.65
C SER A 19 -4.26 0.40 11.59
N GLY A 20 -3.50 -0.38 10.81
CA GLY A 20 -2.04 -0.34 10.75
C GLY A 20 -1.45 0.59 9.69
N GLU A 21 -2.26 1.35 8.94
CA GLU A 21 -1.76 2.30 7.94
C GLU A 21 -0.77 3.30 8.55
N GLY A 22 0.24 3.68 7.78
CA GLY A 22 1.34 4.55 8.21
C GLY A 22 2.59 3.81 8.69
N ALA A 23 2.46 2.56 9.13
CA ALA A 23 3.61 1.79 9.63
C ALA A 23 4.68 1.59 8.54
N ASP A 24 4.28 1.28 7.32
CA ASP A 24 5.22 1.00 6.23
C ASP A 24 5.90 2.29 5.72
N GLU A 25 5.20 3.41 5.72
CA GLU A 25 5.71 4.73 5.33
C GLU A 25 6.68 5.29 6.36
N VAL A 26 6.32 5.25 7.64
CA VAL A 26 7.14 5.78 8.74
C VAL A 26 8.35 4.88 9.00
N MET A 27 8.18 3.56 8.90
CA MET A 27 9.16 2.56 9.35
C MET A 27 9.78 1.74 8.22
N GLN A 28 9.73 2.28 6.99
CA GLN A 28 10.43 1.72 5.82
C GLN A 28 10.04 0.25 5.55
N GLY A 29 8.76 -0.06 5.67
CA GLY A 29 8.21 -1.41 5.64
C GLY A 29 7.82 -1.93 4.25
N TYR A 30 7.88 -1.10 3.21
CA TYR A 30 7.74 -1.59 1.85
C TYR A 30 8.99 -2.36 1.40
N ILE A 31 8.79 -3.48 0.70
CA ILE A 31 9.86 -4.35 0.23
C ILE A 31 10.93 -3.61 -0.60
N TYR A 32 10.56 -2.55 -1.32
CA TYR A 32 11.53 -1.80 -2.11
C TYR A 32 12.57 -1.05 -1.26
N PHE A 33 12.34 -0.84 0.05
CA PHE A 33 13.34 -0.25 0.95
C PHE A 33 14.60 -1.11 1.12
N HIS A 34 14.52 -2.42 0.87
CA HIS A 34 15.73 -3.27 0.79
C HIS A 34 16.70 -2.86 -0.34
N LYS A 35 16.22 -2.10 -1.33
CA LYS A 35 16.99 -1.61 -2.48
C LYS A 35 17.40 -0.14 -2.33
N ALA A 36 17.18 0.47 -1.16
CA ALA A 36 17.58 1.86 -0.93
C ALA A 36 19.12 1.99 -1.08
N PRO A 37 19.62 2.97 -1.85
CA PRO A 37 21.06 3.12 -2.10
C PRO A 37 21.83 3.61 -0.86
N SER A 38 21.14 4.24 0.09
CA SER A 38 21.69 4.67 1.37
C SER A 38 20.58 4.85 2.41
N ALA A 39 20.97 4.93 3.68
CA ALA A 39 20.05 5.23 4.78
C ALA A 39 19.37 6.60 4.62
N ASP A 40 20.08 7.61 4.13
CA ASP A 40 19.51 8.94 3.88
C ASP A 40 18.52 8.94 2.71
N ALA A 41 18.77 8.13 1.67
CA ALA A 41 17.82 7.95 0.58
C ALA A 41 16.53 7.26 1.07
N ALA A 42 16.66 6.27 1.96
CA ALA A 42 15.53 5.62 2.62
C ALA A 42 14.75 6.58 3.52
N ASP A 43 15.43 7.42 4.30
CA ASP A 43 14.78 8.46 5.11
C ASP A 43 14.01 9.48 4.25
N THR A 44 14.66 9.98 3.19
CA THR A 44 14.05 10.95 2.27
C THR A 44 12.77 10.38 1.66
N GLU A 45 12.80 9.12 1.25
CA GLU A 45 11.64 8.44 0.68
C GLU A 45 10.53 8.19 1.73
N SER A 46 10.87 7.74 2.94
CA SER A 46 9.93 7.60 4.05
C SER A 46 9.19 8.92 4.34
N ARG A 47 9.91 10.04 4.40
CA ARG A 47 9.32 11.37 4.61
C ARG A 47 8.43 11.81 3.45
N ARG A 48 8.81 11.50 2.21
CA ARG A 48 7.97 11.76 1.04
C ARG A 48 6.66 10.97 1.14
N LEU A 49 6.74 9.67 1.40
CA LEU A 49 5.54 8.83 1.59
C LEU A 49 4.64 9.35 2.69
N CYS A 50 5.20 9.77 3.83
CA CYS A 50 4.42 10.38 4.92
C CYS A 50 3.66 11.63 4.47
N LYS A 51 4.26 12.47 3.61
CA LYS A 51 3.58 13.65 3.04
C LYS A 51 2.45 13.28 2.08
N ASP A 52 2.59 12.15 1.39
CA ASP A 52 1.65 11.71 0.36
C ASP A 52 0.56 10.76 0.91
N LEU A 53 0.62 10.37 2.19
CA LEU A 53 -0.35 9.47 2.81
C LEU A 53 -1.81 9.89 2.59
N TYR A 54 -2.09 11.19 2.64
CA TYR A 54 -3.44 11.75 2.53
C TYR A 54 -4.07 11.58 1.13
N ILE A 55 -3.28 11.31 0.09
CA ILE A 55 -3.76 11.00 -1.26
C ILE A 55 -3.75 9.50 -1.59
N TYR A 56 -3.20 8.66 -0.69
CA TYR A 56 -3.10 7.20 -0.89
C TYR A 56 -3.72 6.40 0.25
N ASP A 57 -2.91 5.80 1.11
CA ASP A 57 -3.34 4.81 2.11
C ASP A 57 -4.32 5.39 3.14
N VAL A 58 -4.12 6.64 3.57
CA VAL A 58 -5.05 7.32 4.48
C VAL A 58 -6.34 7.68 3.76
N LEU A 59 -6.29 8.12 2.49
CA LEU A 59 -7.50 8.35 1.69
C LEU A 59 -8.34 7.07 1.56
N ARG A 60 -7.68 5.95 1.22
CA ARG A 60 -8.32 4.64 1.12
C ARG A 60 -8.91 4.20 2.46
N GLY A 61 -8.12 4.28 3.54
CA GLY A 61 -8.55 3.89 4.88
C GLY A 61 -9.77 4.70 5.34
N ASP A 62 -9.66 6.03 5.28
CA ASP A 62 -10.73 6.93 5.70
C ASP A 62 -12.00 6.75 4.86
N ARG A 63 -11.93 6.95 3.53
CA ARG A 63 -13.12 6.97 2.69
C ARG A 63 -13.85 5.64 2.66
N THR A 64 -13.13 4.52 2.69
CA THR A 64 -13.77 3.20 2.62
C THR A 64 -14.41 2.76 3.94
N ILE A 65 -13.93 3.26 5.08
CA ILE A 65 -14.49 2.98 6.41
C ILE A 65 -15.60 3.98 6.75
N ALA A 66 -15.39 5.27 6.48
CA ALA A 66 -16.38 6.33 6.68
C ALA A 66 -17.64 6.13 5.84
N ALA A 67 -17.54 5.49 4.67
CA ALA A 67 -18.71 5.12 3.84
C ALA A 67 -19.74 4.25 4.58
N TRP A 68 -19.36 3.60 5.68
CA TRP A 68 -20.23 2.76 6.50
C TRP A 68 -20.49 3.34 7.90
N GLY A 69 -20.20 4.63 8.11
CA GLY A 69 -20.40 5.32 9.39
C GLY A 69 -19.50 4.82 10.51
N LEU A 70 -18.29 4.37 10.16
CA LEU A 70 -17.27 3.91 11.10
C LEU A 70 -16.12 4.93 11.16
N GLU A 71 -15.48 5.04 12.32
CA GLU A 71 -14.29 5.85 12.55
C GLU A 71 -13.03 4.97 12.51
N ILE A 72 -12.05 5.33 11.68
CA ILE A 72 -10.73 4.68 11.67
C ILE A 72 -9.73 5.48 12.51
N ARG A 73 -8.96 4.77 13.35
CA ARG A 73 -7.81 5.33 14.07
C ARG A 73 -6.53 4.66 13.61
N LEU A 74 -5.49 5.47 13.40
CA LEU A 74 -4.20 5.04 12.84
C LEU A 74 -3.06 5.28 13.85
N PRO A 75 -2.83 4.39 14.83
CA PRO A 75 -1.86 4.62 15.91
C PRO A 75 -0.42 4.85 15.41
N PHE A 76 -0.05 4.26 14.27
CA PHE A 76 1.28 4.46 13.66
C PHE A 76 1.52 5.89 13.16
N LEU A 77 0.45 6.67 12.98
CA LEU A 77 0.50 8.08 12.60
C LEU A 77 0.31 9.03 13.78
N ASP A 78 0.34 8.53 15.01
CA ASP A 78 0.42 9.39 16.19
C ASP A 78 1.64 10.33 16.08
N HIS A 79 1.45 11.59 16.45
CA HIS A 79 2.47 12.62 16.29
C HIS A 79 3.70 12.36 17.14
N GLN A 80 3.55 11.80 18.35
CA GLN A 80 4.69 11.51 19.23
C GLN A 80 5.47 10.32 18.70
N LEU A 81 4.78 9.25 18.31
CA LEU A 81 5.41 8.06 17.72
C LEU A 81 6.15 8.41 16.44
N THR A 82 5.49 9.12 15.52
CA THR A 82 6.07 9.50 14.22
C THR A 82 7.26 10.44 14.41
N SER A 83 7.14 11.45 15.27
CA SER A 83 8.24 12.39 15.54
C SER A 83 9.44 11.69 16.18
N TYR A 84 9.18 10.81 17.15
CA TYR A 84 10.23 10.01 17.79
C TYR A 84 10.94 9.13 16.76
N PHE A 85 10.19 8.32 16.00
CA PHE A 85 10.80 7.40 15.03
C PHE A 85 11.60 8.15 13.97
N LEU A 86 11.06 9.23 13.39
CA LEU A 86 11.75 10.03 12.37
C LEU A 86 12.92 10.86 12.92
N SER A 87 13.09 10.97 14.24
CA SER A 87 14.25 11.58 14.88
C SER A 87 15.44 10.62 15.04
N LEU A 88 15.20 9.31 14.94
CA LEU A 88 16.25 8.30 15.07
C LEU A 88 17.25 8.39 13.89
N PRO A 89 18.52 8.03 14.13
CA PRO A 89 19.50 7.93 13.05
C PRO A 89 18.95 7.12 11.87
N PRO A 90 19.21 7.50 10.60
CA PRO A 90 18.64 6.80 9.44
C PRO A 90 19.00 5.32 9.35
N SER A 91 20.25 4.97 9.69
CA SER A 91 20.78 3.60 9.57
C SER A 91 19.96 2.53 10.31
N PRO A 92 19.67 2.64 11.62
CA PRO A 92 18.87 1.65 12.34
C PRO A 92 17.40 1.55 11.89
N ARG A 93 16.89 2.52 11.12
CA ARG A 93 15.52 2.49 10.60
C ARG A 93 15.38 1.65 9.33
N GLN A 94 16.48 1.41 8.62
CA GLN A 94 16.47 0.55 7.44
C GLN A 94 16.11 -0.90 7.80
N PRO A 95 15.63 -1.69 6.83
CA PRO A 95 15.59 -3.13 6.98
C PRO A 95 16.94 -3.68 7.45
N GLN A 96 16.92 -4.53 8.47
CA GLN A 96 18.12 -5.15 9.05
C GLN A 96 17.95 -6.67 9.01
N LYS A 97 19.05 -7.41 8.82
CA LYS A 97 19.03 -8.89 8.82
C LYS A 97 18.01 -9.50 7.86
N GLY A 98 17.78 -8.85 6.72
CA GLY A 98 16.83 -9.32 5.70
C GLY A 98 15.35 -9.13 6.04
N ILE A 99 15.00 -8.44 7.14
CA ILE A 99 13.60 -8.16 7.50
C ILE A 99 13.35 -6.66 7.58
N GLU A 100 12.25 -6.21 6.96
CA GLU A 100 11.77 -4.84 7.06
C GLU A 100 11.16 -4.57 8.44
N LYS A 101 11.13 -3.29 8.85
CA LYS A 101 10.65 -2.88 10.18
C LYS A 101 11.36 -3.61 11.33
N HIS A 102 12.60 -4.04 11.14
CA HIS A 102 13.36 -4.79 12.16
C HIS A 102 13.39 -4.06 13.52
N LEU A 103 13.56 -2.74 13.53
CA LEU A 103 13.58 -1.95 14.76
C LEU A 103 12.24 -2.03 15.51
N LEU A 104 11.11 -1.89 14.81
CA LEU A 104 9.78 -2.06 15.40
C LEU A 104 9.61 -3.47 15.96
N ARG A 105 9.93 -4.49 15.16
CA ARG A 105 9.83 -5.90 15.57
C ARG A 105 10.67 -6.21 16.80
N SER A 106 11.89 -5.65 16.85
CA SER A 106 12.80 -5.79 17.98
C SER A 106 12.25 -5.17 19.27
N ALA A 107 11.53 -4.04 19.17
CA ALA A 107 10.91 -3.38 20.33
C ALA A 107 9.80 -4.21 20.98
N PHE A 108 9.18 -5.12 20.23
CA PHE A 108 8.18 -6.07 20.73
C PHE A 108 8.72 -7.47 20.96
N SER A 109 9.99 -7.73 20.62
CA SER A 109 10.64 -9.01 20.87
C SER A 109 10.74 -9.27 22.37
N ASN A 110 10.47 -10.51 22.79
CA ASN A 110 10.44 -10.95 24.20
C ASN A 110 9.33 -10.31 25.06
N THR A 111 8.35 -9.62 24.47
CA THR A 111 7.19 -9.10 25.23
C THR A 111 6.09 -10.15 25.42
N GLY A 112 6.10 -11.22 24.61
CA GLY A 112 5.02 -12.22 24.56
C GLY A 112 3.73 -11.70 23.90
N LEU A 113 3.74 -10.51 23.31
CA LEU A 113 2.55 -9.89 22.70
C LEU A 113 2.10 -10.61 21.41
N LEU A 114 3.04 -11.12 20.62
CA LEU A 114 2.79 -11.82 19.36
C LEU A 114 3.61 -13.11 19.32
N PRO A 115 3.10 -14.19 18.68
CA PRO A 115 3.91 -15.33 18.30
C PRO A 115 5.10 -14.93 17.42
N ASP A 116 6.25 -15.58 17.58
CA ASP A 116 7.50 -15.24 16.87
C ASP A 116 7.37 -15.38 15.35
N ASP A 117 6.60 -16.37 14.89
CA ASP A 117 6.33 -16.59 13.47
C ASP A 117 5.52 -15.45 12.83
N ILE A 118 4.70 -14.73 13.62
CA ILE A 118 4.01 -13.51 13.21
C ILE A 118 4.93 -12.29 13.36
N LEU A 119 5.63 -12.17 14.49
CA LEU A 119 6.51 -11.04 14.80
C LEU A 119 7.66 -10.89 13.79
N TRP A 120 8.13 -11.99 13.21
CA TRP A 120 9.22 -12.01 12.23
C TRP A 120 8.77 -12.39 10.81
N ARG A 121 7.46 -12.46 10.56
CA ARG A 121 6.92 -12.73 9.22
C ARG A 121 7.28 -11.60 8.25
N PRO A 122 7.82 -11.90 7.05
CA PRO A 122 8.04 -10.91 6.00
C PRO A 122 6.75 -10.17 5.60
N LYS A 123 6.89 -8.91 5.18
CA LYS A 123 5.77 -8.11 4.67
C LYS A 123 5.12 -8.78 3.47
N GLU A 124 3.79 -8.84 3.54
CA GLU A 124 2.94 -9.24 2.43
C GLU A 124 1.96 -8.11 2.10
N GLY A 125 1.79 -7.80 0.81
CA GLY A 125 0.84 -6.80 0.33
C GLY A 125 -0.60 -7.15 0.71
N PHE A 126 -1.42 -6.14 1.04
CA PHE A 126 -2.82 -6.35 1.42
C PHE A 126 -3.61 -7.10 0.34
N SER A 127 -3.39 -6.76 -0.92
CA SER A 127 -4.08 -7.39 -2.04
C SER A 127 -3.68 -8.86 -2.24
N ASP A 128 -2.44 -9.23 -1.89
CA ASP A 128 -1.90 -10.60 -2.00
C ASP A 128 -2.40 -11.51 -0.90
N GLY A 129 -2.33 -11.03 0.35
CA GLY A 129 -2.68 -11.83 1.51
C GLY A 129 -4.17 -12.18 1.63
N ILE A 130 -5.04 -11.57 0.83
CA ILE A 130 -6.50 -11.82 0.85
C ILE A 130 -7.00 -12.68 -0.31
N THR A 131 -6.12 -13.20 -1.16
CA THR A 131 -6.51 -13.92 -2.38
C THR A 131 -5.90 -15.32 -2.49
N PRO A 132 -6.60 -16.28 -3.12
CA PRO A 132 -5.99 -17.55 -3.52
C PRO A 132 -4.82 -17.34 -4.48
N VAL A 133 -3.82 -18.21 -4.40
CA VAL A 133 -2.61 -18.15 -5.24
C VAL A 133 -2.94 -18.39 -6.72
N GLU A 134 -3.88 -19.28 -6.99
CA GLU A 134 -4.24 -19.70 -8.34
C GLU A 134 -5.02 -18.61 -9.08
N ARG A 135 -6.02 -18.02 -8.41
CA ARG A 135 -6.92 -16.99 -8.96
C ARG A 135 -7.04 -15.79 -8.03
N SER A 136 -6.07 -14.88 -8.17
CA SER A 136 -6.05 -13.65 -7.39
C SER A 136 -7.09 -12.63 -7.86
N TRP A 137 -7.52 -11.72 -6.97
CA TRP A 137 -8.38 -10.59 -7.33
C TRP A 137 -7.81 -9.77 -8.49
N PHE A 138 -6.48 -9.63 -8.57
CA PHE A 138 -5.85 -8.92 -9.69
C PHE A 138 -6.08 -9.62 -11.02
N LYS A 139 -5.91 -10.94 -11.09
CA LYS A 139 -6.20 -11.69 -12.33
C LYS A 139 -7.66 -11.53 -12.73
N ILE A 140 -8.58 -11.64 -11.78
CA ILE A 140 -10.03 -11.44 -12.02
C ILE A 140 -10.30 -10.03 -12.56
N ILE A 141 -9.67 -9.01 -12.00
CA ILE A 141 -9.81 -7.63 -12.48
C ILE A 141 -9.22 -7.49 -13.88
N GLN A 142 -8.02 -8.00 -14.17
CA GLN A 142 -7.44 -7.92 -15.52
C GLN A 142 -8.34 -8.61 -16.56
N GLU A 143 -8.81 -9.83 -16.28
CA GLU A 143 -9.75 -10.58 -17.12
C GLU A 143 -11.01 -9.75 -17.41
N TYR A 144 -11.60 -9.15 -16.37
CA TYR A 144 -12.77 -8.30 -16.51
C TYR A 144 -12.47 -7.00 -17.29
N MET A 145 -11.28 -6.41 -17.14
CA MET A 145 -10.88 -5.21 -17.87
C MET A 145 -10.62 -5.48 -19.35
N ASP A 146 -10.11 -6.66 -19.70
CA ASP A 146 -9.92 -7.08 -21.08
C ASP A 146 -11.24 -7.16 -21.87
N GLU A 147 -12.35 -7.47 -21.19
CA GLU A 147 -13.70 -7.45 -21.76
C GLU A 147 -14.30 -6.04 -21.85
N LYS A 148 -13.86 -5.10 -21.03
CA LYS A 148 -14.48 -3.76 -20.89
C LYS A 148 -13.80 -2.66 -21.66
N ILE A 149 -12.50 -2.78 -21.91
CA ILE A 149 -11.68 -1.74 -22.53
C ILE A 149 -10.92 -2.35 -23.70
N SER A 150 -11.15 -1.80 -24.90
CA SER A 150 -10.40 -2.19 -26.09
C SER A 150 -8.97 -1.64 -26.07
N GLU A 151 -8.06 -2.29 -26.81
CA GLU A 151 -6.69 -1.79 -26.95
C GLU A 151 -6.65 -0.43 -27.66
N SER A 152 -7.55 -0.19 -28.62
CA SER A 152 -7.67 1.09 -29.32
C SER A 152 -8.11 2.24 -28.39
N GLU A 153 -8.99 1.97 -27.42
CA GLU A 153 -9.35 2.96 -26.40
C GLU A 153 -8.14 3.30 -25.54
N LEU A 154 -7.36 2.30 -25.13
CA LEU A 154 -6.14 2.54 -24.34
C LEU A 154 -5.11 3.36 -25.13
N GLN A 155 -4.90 3.05 -26.40
CA GLN A 155 -3.96 3.77 -27.26
C GLN A 155 -4.35 5.24 -27.50
N SER A 156 -5.65 5.56 -27.43
CA SER A 156 -6.18 6.92 -27.61
C SER A 156 -6.43 7.65 -26.29
N ALA A 157 -6.15 7.03 -25.14
CA ALA A 157 -6.42 7.57 -23.81
C ALA A 157 -5.74 8.92 -23.54
N ASN A 158 -4.60 9.21 -24.17
CA ASN A 158 -3.89 10.48 -24.01
C ASN A 158 -4.63 11.67 -24.62
N ILE A 159 -5.51 11.43 -25.60
CA ILE A 159 -6.32 12.47 -26.25
C ILE A 159 -7.41 12.95 -25.29
N GLU A 160 -8.11 12.00 -24.67
CA GLU A 160 -9.22 12.29 -23.75
C GLU A 160 -8.73 12.63 -22.34
N TYR A 161 -7.67 11.96 -21.89
CA TYR A 161 -7.11 12.07 -20.55
C TYR A 161 -5.62 12.45 -20.61
N PRO A 162 -5.27 13.70 -20.98
CA PRO A 162 -3.88 14.14 -21.12
C PRO A 162 -3.15 14.30 -19.78
N TYR A 163 -3.88 14.61 -18.70
CA TYR A 163 -3.33 14.67 -17.35
C TYR A 163 -3.35 13.29 -16.70
N ASN A 164 -2.20 12.82 -16.21
CA ASN A 164 -2.02 11.47 -15.66
C ASN A 164 -2.68 10.41 -16.54
N THR A 165 -2.25 10.37 -17.80
CA THR A 165 -2.78 9.47 -18.80
C THR A 165 -2.76 8.02 -18.31
N PRO A 166 -3.90 7.31 -18.34
CA PRO A 166 -3.97 5.89 -18.04
C PRO A 166 -3.01 5.08 -18.92
N HIS A 167 -2.31 4.12 -18.31
CA HIS A 167 -1.28 3.31 -18.97
C HIS A 167 -1.64 1.81 -19.01
N SER A 168 -2.83 1.46 -18.53
CA SER A 168 -3.39 0.11 -18.54
C SER A 168 -4.90 0.18 -18.71
N LYS A 169 -5.50 -0.91 -19.20
CA LYS A 169 -6.97 -1.02 -19.32
C LYS A 169 -7.68 -0.79 -17.98
N GLU A 170 -7.10 -1.32 -16.90
CA GLU A 170 -7.58 -1.11 -15.53
C GLU A 170 -7.57 0.37 -15.14
N SER A 171 -6.42 1.05 -15.30
CA SER A 171 -6.33 2.48 -14.95
C SER A 171 -7.25 3.35 -15.82
N LEU A 172 -7.48 2.96 -17.08
CA LEU A 172 -8.40 3.67 -17.98
C LEU A 172 -9.85 3.50 -17.53
N TYR A 173 -10.24 2.28 -17.17
CA TYR A 173 -11.58 2.01 -16.67
C TYR A 173 -11.87 2.80 -15.38
N TYR A 174 -10.94 2.81 -14.42
CA TYR A 174 -11.09 3.63 -13.21
C TYR A 174 -11.12 5.12 -13.51
N ARG A 175 -10.35 5.59 -14.51
CA ARG A 175 -10.38 6.99 -14.94
C ARG A 175 -11.74 7.37 -15.52
N LYS A 176 -12.34 6.53 -16.37
CA LYS A 176 -13.68 6.75 -16.94
C LYS A 176 -14.72 6.90 -15.82
N ILE A 177 -14.71 6.02 -14.83
CA ILE A 177 -15.59 6.11 -13.66
C ILE A 177 -15.32 7.39 -12.86
N PHE A 178 -14.05 7.71 -12.61
CA PHE A 178 -13.70 8.91 -11.87
C PHE A 178 -14.22 10.18 -12.54
N GLU A 179 -14.05 10.32 -13.86
CA GLU A 179 -14.53 11.49 -14.62
C GLU A 179 -16.06 11.53 -14.74
N GLU A 180 -16.75 10.39 -14.66
CA GLU A 180 -18.23 10.34 -14.56
C GLU A 180 -18.73 11.00 -13.27
N PHE A 181 -18.09 10.72 -12.14
CA PHE A 181 -18.49 11.26 -10.82
C PHE A 181 -17.85 12.60 -10.48
N TYR A 182 -16.65 12.88 -10.99
CA TYR A 182 -15.86 14.07 -10.68
C TYR A 182 -15.25 14.70 -11.95
N PRO A 183 -16.08 15.23 -12.87
CA PRO A 183 -15.60 15.75 -14.15
C PRO A 183 -14.53 16.85 -13.98
N GLY A 184 -13.38 16.67 -14.64
CA GLY A 184 -12.28 17.65 -14.64
C GLY A 184 -11.45 17.71 -13.36
N MET A 185 -11.66 16.79 -12.41
CA MET A 185 -10.98 16.78 -11.11
C MET A 185 -9.78 15.84 -11.04
N ALA A 186 -9.22 15.45 -12.19
CA ALA A 186 -8.10 14.50 -12.25
C ALA A 186 -6.88 14.96 -11.45
N SER A 187 -6.70 16.27 -11.23
CA SER A 187 -5.64 16.85 -10.40
C SER A 187 -5.68 16.44 -8.92
N LEU A 188 -6.79 15.88 -8.43
CA LEU A 188 -6.88 15.29 -7.09
C LEU A 188 -5.94 14.09 -6.92
N THR A 189 -5.57 13.42 -8.02
CA THR A 189 -4.54 12.38 -8.03
C THR A 189 -3.33 12.91 -8.78
N PRO A 190 -2.32 13.48 -8.10
CA PRO A 190 -1.29 14.27 -8.76
C PRO A 190 -0.30 13.45 -9.59
N TYR A 191 -0.11 12.17 -9.27
CA TYR A 191 0.72 11.24 -10.03
C TYR A 191 0.35 9.78 -9.72
N PHE A 192 0.76 8.87 -10.60
CA PHE A 192 0.69 7.43 -10.35
C PHE A 192 1.75 7.01 -9.33
N TRP A 193 1.32 6.46 -8.21
CA TRP A 193 2.23 5.87 -7.23
C TRP A 193 3.06 4.77 -7.90
N THR A 194 4.37 4.78 -7.68
CA THR A 194 5.29 3.78 -8.23
C THR A 194 6.38 3.44 -7.22
N LEU A 195 6.92 2.22 -7.34
CA LEU A 195 7.94 1.70 -6.45
C LEU A 195 9.30 2.35 -6.76
N LYS A 196 9.92 3.05 -5.80
CA LYS A 196 11.30 3.53 -5.97
C LYS A 196 12.28 2.37 -6.09
N TRP A 197 13.43 2.66 -6.71
CA TRP A 197 14.53 1.71 -6.91
C TRP A 197 14.07 0.39 -7.57
N SER A 198 13.03 0.49 -8.39
CA SER A 198 12.43 -0.61 -9.13
C SER A 198 12.17 -0.16 -10.56
N SER A 199 12.26 -1.09 -11.51
CA SER A 199 11.80 -0.92 -12.89
C SER A 199 10.31 -1.26 -13.05
N ALA A 200 9.64 -1.68 -11.96
CA ALA A 200 8.23 -2.01 -11.98
C ALA A 200 7.39 -0.77 -12.31
N LYS A 201 6.56 -0.90 -13.33
CA LYS A 201 5.54 0.11 -13.70
C LYS A 201 4.25 -0.09 -12.92
N ASP A 202 4.04 -1.30 -12.40
CA ASP A 202 2.89 -1.64 -11.59
C ASP A 202 3.14 -1.23 -10.12
N PRO A 203 2.18 -0.52 -9.48
CA PRO A 203 2.29 -0.13 -8.08
C PRO A 203 2.17 -1.32 -7.12
N SER A 204 1.54 -2.42 -7.54
CA SER A 204 1.55 -3.61 -6.72
C SER A 204 2.94 -4.21 -6.71
N SER A 205 3.41 -4.56 -5.52
CA SER A 205 4.70 -5.21 -5.35
C SER A 205 4.70 -6.66 -5.89
N ARG A 206 3.59 -7.13 -6.48
CA ARG A 206 3.36 -8.47 -7.04
C ARG A 206 4.31 -8.83 -8.17
N THR A 207 4.70 -7.82 -8.95
CA THR A 207 5.61 -7.99 -10.08
C THR A 207 7.07 -7.99 -9.66
N LEU A 208 7.38 -7.67 -8.39
CA LEU A 208 8.75 -7.73 -7.89
C LEU A 208 9.18 -9.20 -7.71
N GLU A 209 10.30 -9.56 -8.34
CA GLU A 209 10.91 -10.89 -8.23
C GLU A 209 11.22 -11.32 -6.79
N TYR A 210 11.34 -10.37 -5.85
CA TYR A 210 11.57 -10.64 -4.43
C TYR A 210 10.44 -11.44 -3.76
N TYR A 211 9.21 -11.39 -4.29
CA TYR A 211 8.12 -12.27 -3.83
C TYR A 211 8.25 -13.71 -4.37
N LYS A 212 9.05 -13.92 -5.42
CA LYS A 212 9.20 -15.21 -6.10
C LYS A 212 10.36 -16.05 -5.56
N THR A 213 11.33 -15.44 -4.88
CA THR A 213 12.38 -16.19 -4.20
C THR A 213 11.77 -16.99 -3.05
N SER A 214 11.64 -18.29 -3.29
CA SER A 214 11.37 -19.34 -2.32
C SER A 214 12.28 -19.27 -1.09
N ASP A 215 13.42 -18.57 -1.17
CA ASP A 215 14.41 -18.47 -0.10
C ASP A 215 13.91 -17.73 1.15
N LEU A 216 12.88 -16.89 1.06
CA LEU A 216 12.23 -16.30 2.25
C LEU A 216 11.14 -17.18 2.86
N ARG A 217 10.72 -18.24 2.17
CA ARG A 217 9.77 -19.24 2.69
C ARG A 217 10.47 -20.41 3.39
N VAL A 218 11.81 -20.44 3.40
CA VAL A 218 12.63 -21.55 3.92
C VAL A 218 13.03 -21.36 5.39
N ILE A 219 12.60 -20.28 6.06
CA ILE A 219 12.64 -20.23 7.52
C ILE A 219 11.28 -20.73 8.05
N LYS A 220 11.10 -22.05 8.00
CA LYS A 220 10.10 -22.80 8.77
C LYS A 220 10.84 -23.75 9.70
#